data_AF-A0A1Q8Q3L9-F1
#
_entry.id   AF-A0A1Q8Q3L9-F1
#
_cell.length_a   1.000
_cell.length_b   1.000
_cell.length_c   1.000
_cell.angle_alpha   90.00
_cell.angle_beta   90.00
_cell.angle_gamma   90.00
#
_symmetry.space_group_name_H-M   'P 1'
#
loop_
_entity.id
_entity.type
_entity.pdbx_description
1 polymer ?
#
loop_
_entity_poly.entity_id
_entity_poly.type
_entity_poly.pdbx_seq_one_letter_code
_entity_poly.pdbx_strand_id
1 'polypeptide(L)'
;MNGMLHGLKDIHMVIANSRKLGGAAEAESITLASGETYKNPVFTNVDLSQGRYISFSFIDDNGENVTAHVDQIGVMRGLRHKLICQLENVSVREMMTEETLRYLRKLCEVNEGFVTSSFKKEALKIVRDVSVREIEKREVILPFTIENNLVIMDKRRYA
;
A
#
# COMPACT_ATOMS: atom_id res chain seq x y z
N MET A 1 -13.85 3.51 -4.79
CA MET A 1 -14.06 2.04 -4.68
C MET A 1 -14.03 1.71 -3.22
N ASN A 2 -15.01 0.97 -2.70
CA ASN A 2 -14.91 0.41 -1.36
C ASN A 2 -13.70 -0.53 -1.38
N GLY A 3 -12.54 -0.06 -0.92
CA GLY A 3 -11.30 -0.83 -0.83
C GLY A 3 -11.40 -1.94 0.22
N MET A 4 -12.59 -2.48 0.48
CA MET A 4 -12.77 -3.60 1.40
C MET A 4 -12.21 -4.85 0.74
N LEU A 5 -11.45 -5.63 1.50
CA LEU A 5 -10.94 -6.92 1.07
C LEU A 5 -11.61 -8.01 1.91
N HIS A 6 -11.87 -9.16 1.30
CA HIS A 6 -12.69 -10.21 1.90
C HIS A 6 -11.89 -11.41 2.41
N GLY A 7 -10.56 -11.42 2.26
CA GLY A 7 -9.69 -12.45 2.82
C GLY A 7 -8.37 -12.64 2.08
N LEU A 8 -7.75 -13.80 2.28
CA LEU A 8 -6.40 -14.12 1.79
C LEU A 8 -6.25 -14.02 0.27
N LYS A 9 -7.29 -14.33 -0.50
CA LYS A 9 -7.27 -14.19 -1.96
C LYS A 9 -7.11 -12.75 -2.40
N ASP A 10 -7.82 -11.84 -1.74
CA ASP A 10 -7.78 -10.42 -2.07
C ASP A 10 -6.46 -9.80 -1.59
N ILE A 11 -5.97 -10.21 -0.41
CA ILE A 11 -4.63 -9.85 0.07
C ILE A 11 -3.57 -10.27 -0.94
N HIS A 12 -3.59 -11.53 -1.39
CA HIS A 12 -2.66 -12.03 -2.38
C HIS A 12 -2.76 -11.24 -3.69
N MET A 13 -3.97 -10.88 -4.15
CA MET A 13 -4.17 -10.07 -5.34
C MET A 13 -3.53 -8.68 -5.20
N VAL A 14 -3.68 -8.02 -4.04
CA VAL A 14 -3.06 -6.72 -3.77
C VAL A 14 -1.54 -6.83 -3.82
N ILE A 15 -0.96 -7.82 -3.15
CA ILE A 15 0.50 -8.04 -3.11
C ILE A 15 1.04 -8.34 -4.51
N ALA A 16 0.42 -9.29 -5.23
CA ALA A 16 0.86 -9.71 -6.56
C ALA A 16 0.73 -8.61 -7.62
N ASN A 17 -0.15 -7.62 -7.41
CA ASN A 17 -0.39 -6.52 -8.34
C ASN A 17 0.04 -5.15 -7.77
N SER A 18 0.89 -5.13 -6.74
CA SER A 18 1.31 -3.91 -6.04
C SER A 18 1.80 -2.81 -6.99
N ARG A 19 2.61 -3.16 -8.01
CA ARG A 19 3.06 -2.20 -9.04
C ARG A 19 1.93 -1.54 -9.84
N LYS A 20 0.83 -2.24 -10.07
CA LYS A 20 -0.30 -1.74 -10.87
C LYS A 20 -1.33 -1.00 -10.01
N LEU A 21 -1.59 -1.52 -8.81
CA LEU A 21 -2.62 -1.02 -7.92
C LEU A 21 -2.12 0.12 -7.02
N GLY A 22 -0.83 0.12 -6.67
CA GLY A 22 -0.29 0.91 -5.58
C GLY A 22 -0.82 0.47 -4.21
N GLY A 23 -0.33 1.10 -3.16
CA GLY A 23 -0.79 0.86 -1.80
C GLY A 23 -0.51 -0.54 -1.26
N ALA A 24 -1.21 -0.89 -0.18
CA ALA A 24 -1.07 -2.17 0.50
C ALA A 24 -2.41 -2.65 1.09
N ALA A 25 -2.44 -3.91 1.52
CA ALA A 25 -3.53 -4.47 2.29
C ALA A 25 -3.25 -4.26 3.79
N GLU A 26 -4.09 -3.50 4.47
CA GLU A 26 -3.98 -3.20 5.90
C GLU A 26 -5.30 -3.57 6.59
N ALA A 27 -5.23 -4.26 7.73
CA ALA A 27 -6.38 -4.49 8.60
C ALA A 27 -6.37 -3.50 9.78
N GLU A 28 -7.51 -3.27 10.42
CA GLU A 28 -7.54 -2.54 11.70
C GLU A 28 -6.90 -3.38 12.81
N SER A 29 -7.14 -4.69 12.79
CA SER A 29 -6.45 -5.65 13.64
C SER A 29 -6.48 -7.07 13.10
N ILE A 30 -5.50 -7.87 13.56
CA ILE A 30 -5.53 -9.33 13.47
C ILE A 30 -5.22 -9.92 14.84
N THR A 31 -6.04 -10.88 15.28
CA THR A 31 -5.81 -11.71 16.46
C THR A 31 -5.48 -13.12 15.99
N LEU A 32 -4.32 -13.63 16.39
CA LEU A 32 -3.90 -15.00 16.12
C LEU A 32 -4.57 -15.98 17.09
N ALA A 33 -4.55 -17.27 16.75
CA ALA A 33 -5.10 -18.35 17.58
C ALA A 33 -4.39 -18.45 18.95
N SER A 34 -3.15 -17.96 19.05
CA SER A 34 -2.41 -17.81 20.32
C SER A 34 -3.00 -16.75 21.26
N GLY A 35 -3.86 -15.85 20.75
CA GLY A 35 -4.40 -14.69 21.46
C GLY A 35 -3.61 -13.40 21.23
N GLU A 36 -2.43 -13.47 20.59
CA GLU A 36 -1.66 -12.29 20.20
C GLU A 36 -2.47 -11.43 19.24
N THR A 37 -2.50 -10.12 19.48
CA THR A 37 -3.28 -9.17 18.69
C THR A 37 -2.41 -8.04 18.20
N TYR A 38 -2.41 -7.84 16.89
CA TYR A 38 -1.64 -6.80 16.22
C TYR A 38 -2.60 -5.75 15.65
N LYS A 39 -2.24 -4.48 15.82
CA LYS A 39 -2.99 -3.35 15.29
C LYS A 39 -2.37 -2.87 13.98
N ASN A 40 -3.21 -2.44 13.05
CA ASN A 40 -2.77 -1.95 11.75
C ASN A 40 -1.75 -2.86 11.04
N PRO A 41 -1.92 -4.20 11.03
CA PRO A 41 -0.98 -5.06 10.33
C PRO A 41 -1.07 -4.79 8.82
N VAL A 42 0.08 -4.63 8.17
CA VAL A 42 0.17 -4.50 6.72
C VAL A 42 0.69 -5.80 6.13
N PHE A 43 -0.12 -6.45 5.31
CA PHE A 43 0.21 -7.75 4.74
C PHE A 43 1.22 -7.61 3.61
N THR A 44 2.30 -8.38 3.70
CA THR A 44 3.46 -8.32 2.78
C THR A 44 3.62 -9.58 1.95
N ASN A 45 3.16 -10.73 2.45
CA ASN A 45 3.21 -11.98 1.71
C ASN A 45 2.02 -12.89 2.02
N VAL A 46 1.65 -13.73 1.05
CA VAL A 46 0.74 -14.85 1.20
C VAL A 46 1.31 -15.99 0.36
N ASP A 47 1.69 -17.09 1.01
CA ASP A 47 2.31 -18.23 0.35
C ASP A 47 1.27 -19.25 -0.11
N LEU A 48 1.41 -19.69 -1.36
CA LEU A 48 0.58 -20.72 -1.97
C LEU A 48 1.41 -21.96 -2.24
N SER A 49 0.90 -23.11 -1.83
CA SER A 49 1.43 -24.41 -2.20
C SER A 49 0.31 -25.30 -2.71
N GLN A 50 0.50 -25.89 -3.89
CA GLN A 50 -0.48 -26.80 -4.51
C GLN A 50 -1.91 -26.21 -4.59
N GLY A 51 -2.01 -24.90 -4.85
CA GLY A 51 -3.30 -24.19 -4.95
C GLY A 51 -3.98 -23.87 -3.61
N ARG A 52 -3.29 -24.09 -2.47
CA ARG A 52 -3.80 -23.78 -1.13
C ARG A 52 -2.95 -22.68 -0.49
N TYR A 53 -3.58 -21.79 0.25
CA TYR A 53 -2.89 -20.81 1.09
C TYR A 53 -2.30 -21.53 2.32
N ILE A 54 -1.01 -21.31 2.58
CA ILE A 54 -0.26 -22.02 3.64
C ILE A 54 0.11 -21.07 4.77
N SER A 55 0.77 -19.97 4.41
CA SER A 55 1.24 -18.96 5.36
C SER A 55 0.94 -17.56 4.84
N PHE A 56 0.96 -16.61 5.77
CA PHE A 56 0.89 -15.20 5.47
C PHE A 56 1.89 -14.46 6.35
N SER A 57 2.37 -13.33 5.83
CA SER A 57 3.28 -12.43 6.53
C SER A 57 2.71 -11.03 6.55
N PHE A 58 2.89 -10.34 7.65
CA PHE A 58 2.54 -8.94 7.81
C PHE A 58 3.59 -8.22 8.64
N ILE A 59 3.65 -6.91 8.49
CA ILE A 59 4.45 -6.05 9.37
C ILE A 59 3.51 -5.44 10.43
N ASP A 60 3.89 -5.55 11.69
CA ASP A 60 3.15 -4.99 12.82
C ASP A 60 3.42 -3.47 12.99
N ASP A 61 2.80 -2.85 13.99
CA ASP A 61 2.95 -1.42 14.27
C ASP A 61 4.35 -1.03 14.79
N ASN A 62 5.15 -2.00 15.25
CA ASN A 62 6.54 -1.81 15.64
C ASN A 62 7.52 -1.97 14.46
N GLY A 63 7.03 -2.37 13.28
CA GLY A 63 7.86 -2.65 12.11
C GLY A 63 8.42 -4.08 12.09
N GLU A 64 7.97 -4.96 12.97
CA GLU A 64 8.40 -6.36 13.02
C GLU A 64 7.62 -7.18 12.00
N ASN A 65 8.32 -8.06 11.28
CA ASN A 65 7.71 -8.99 10.34
C ASN A 65 7.25 -10.25 11.07
N VAL A 66 5.94 -10.46 11.08
CA VAL A 66 5.29 -11.63 11.68
C VAL A 66 4.84 -12.55 10.56
N THR A 67 5.23 -13.82 10.64
CA THR A 67 4.79 -14.87 9.71
C THR A 67 4.08 -15.97 10.47
N ALA A 68 2.90 -16.37 9.99
CA ALA A 68 2.09 -17.40 10.62
C ALA A 68 1.45 -18.31 9.57
N HIS A 69 1.13 -19.54 9.98
CA HIS A 69 0.29 -20.44 9.19
C HIS A 69 -1.14 -19.89 9.12
N VAL A 70 -1.86 -20.11 8.02
CA VAL A 70 -3.23 -19.57 7.83
C VAL A 70 -4.22 -20.06 8.90
N ASP A 71 -4.01 -21.26 9.45
CA ASP A 71 -4.82 -21.81 10.54
C ASP A 71 -4.65 -21.06 11.87
N GLN A 72 -3.61 -20.22 11.98
CA GLN A 72 -3.41 -19.35 13.14
C GLN A 72 -4.25 -18.08 13.06
N ILE A 73 -5.01 -17.84 11.98
CA ILE A 73 -5.91 -16.68 11.91
C ILE A 73 -7.10 -16.93 12.83
N GLY A 74 -7.17 -16.21 13.95
CA GLY A 74 -8.33 -16.20 14.82
C GLY A 74 -9.42 -15.25 14.30
N VAL A 75 -9.16 -13.94 14.38
CA VAL A 75 -10.09 -12.90 13.93
C VAL A 75 -9.33 -11.78 13.22
N MET A 76 -9.79 -11.36 12.05
CA MET A 76 -9.26 -10.21 11.31
C MET A 76 -10.37 -9.19 11.09
N ARG A 77 -10.10 -7.91 11.41
CA ARG A 77 -11.09 -6.83 11.36
C ARG A 77 -10.64 -5.70 10.45
N GLY A 78 -11.60 -5.10 9.74
CA GLY A 78 -11.36 -3.88 8.98
C GLY A 78 -10.36 -4.01 7.84
N LEU A 79 -10.20 -5.21 7.26
CA LEU A 79 -9.26 -5.45 6.16
C LEU A 79 -9.62 -4.61 4.92
N ARG A 80 -8.67 -3.78 4.48
CA ARG A 80 -8.84 -2.86 3.36
C ARG A 80 -7.57 -2.72 2.52
N HIS A 81 -7.73 -2.47 1.24
CA HIS A 81 -6.73 -1.84 0.39
C HIS A 81 -6.68 -0.35 0.71
N LYS A 82 -5.47 0.13 0.97
CA LYS A 82 -5.18 1.53 1.28
C LYS A 82 -4.00 1.98 0.42
N LEU A 83 -4.09 3.19 -0.13
CA LEU A 83 -2.94 3.89 -0.71
C LEU A 83 -1.89 4.12 0.39
N ILE A 84 -0.63 4.28 0.00
CA ILE A 84 0.49 4.45 0.93
C ILE A 84 0.20 5.61 1.92
N CYS A 85 -0.25 6.75 1.41
CA CYS A 85 -0.60 7.91 2.24
C CYS A 85 -1.77 7.71 3.21
N GLN A 86 -2.53 6.62 3.09
CA GLN A 86 -3.67 6.28 3.94
C GLN A 86 -3.37 5.19 4.97
N LEU A 87 -2.20 4.56 4.90
CA LEU A 87 -1.79 3.53 5.85
C LEU A 87 -1.71 4.11 7.25
N GLU A 88 -2.23 3.40 8.24
CA GLU A 88 -2.13 3.78 9.65
C GLU A 88 -0.80 3.30 10.24
N ASN A 89 -0.26 2.19 9.74
CA ASN A 89 1.06 1.69 10.08
C ASN A 89 2.15 2.66 9.60
N VAL A 90 2.69 3.45 10.52
CA VAL A 90 3.67 4.50 10.21
C VAL A 90 4.96 3.90 9.66
N SER A 91 5.46 2.82 10.24
CA SER A 91 6.70 2.15 9.83
C SER A 91 6.61 1.71 8.36
N VAL A 92 5.53 1.01 8.01
CA VAL A 92 5.33 0.54 6.63
C VAL A 92 5.04 1.71 5.68
N ARG A 93 4.27 2.71 6.11
CA ARG A 93 4.01 3.92 5.32
C ARG A 93 5.30 4.63 4.94
N GLU A 94 6.22 4.82 5.89
CA GLU A 94 7.50 5.47 5.64
C GLU A 94 8.38 4.64 4.72
N MET A 95 8.49 3.34 4.96
CA MET A 95 9.23 2.39 4.12
C MET A 95 8.73 2.43 2.67
N MET A 96 7.42 2.24 2.47
CA MET A 96 6.83 2.21 1.12
C MET A 96 6.92 3.57 0.43
N THR A 97 6.79 4.67 1.17
CA THR A 97 6.97 6.02 0.61
C THR A 97 8.40 6.21 0.10
N GLU A 98 9.40 5.81 0.88
CA GLU A 98 10.82 5.88 0.52
C GLU A 98 11.11 5.13 -0.78
N GLU A 99 10.70 3.86 -0.85
CA GLU A 99 10.91 3.00 -2.02
C GLU A 99 10.19 3.52 -3.26
N THR A 100 8.95 3.96 -3.09
CA THR A 100 8.11 4.45 -4.18
C THR A 100 8.65 5.78 -4.74
N LEU A 101 9.14 6.66 -3.89
CA LEU A 101 9.77 7.90 -4.32
C LEU A 101 11.14 7.68 -4.99
N ARG A 102 11.91 6.69 -4.52
CA ARG A 102 13.14 6.27 -5.20
C ARG A 102 12.83 5.80 -6.63
N TYR A 103 11.77 5.01 -6.80
CA TYR A 103 11.30 4.61 -8.12
C TYR A 103 10.86 5.81 -8.97
N LEU A 104 10.10 6.75 -8.40
CA LEU A 104 9.66 7.96 -9.11
C LEU A 104 10.82 8.83 -9.61
N ARG A 105 11.83 9.05 -8.76
CA ARG A 105 13.06 9.78 -9.16
C ARG A 105 13.72 9.07 -10.33
N LYS A 106 13.89 7.74 -10.22
CA LYS A 106 14.48 6.98 -11.31
C LYS A 106 13.66 7.08 -12.58
N LEU A 107 12.34 6.98 -12.48
CA LEU A 107 11.43 7.12 -13.62
C LEU A 107 11.57 8.48 -14.31
N CYS A 108 11.74 9.56 -13.54
CA CYS A 108 11.99 10.89 -14.09
C CYS A 108 13.34 10.98 -14.81
N GLU A 109 14.41 10.43 -14.22
CA GLU A 109 15.74 10.38 -14.85
C GLU A 109 15.72 9.66 -16.21
N VAL A 110 15.07 8.47 -16.31
CA VAL A 110 15.05 7.73 -17.58
C VAL A 110 14.20 8.40 -18.66
N ASN A 111 13.31 9.31 -18.29
CA ASN A 111 12.43 10.04 -19.20
C ASN A 111 12.82 11.52 -19.33
N GLU A 112 14.04 11.89 -18.93
CA GLU A 112 14.53 13.26 -19.04
C GLU A 112 14.45 13.76 -20.49
N GLY A 113 13.88 14.95 -20.68
CA GLY A 113 13.63 15.52 -22.01
C GLY A 113 12.43 14.97 -22.77
N PHE A 114 11.75 13.91 -22.30
CA PHE A 114 10.64 13.27 -22.99
C PHE A 114 9.42 13.00 -22.08
N VAL A 115 8.51 13.96 -22.02
CA VAL A 115 7.26 13.81 -21.25
C VAL A 115 6.19 13.10 -22.08
N THR A 116 6.31 11.77 -22.20
CA THR A 116 5.28 10.96 -22.87
C THR A 116 4.02 10.84 -22.03
N SER A 117 2.88 10.57 -22.67
CA SER A 117 1.60 10.37 -21.98
C SER A 117 1.63 9.15 -21.04
N SER A 118 2.38 8.10 -21.40
CA SER A 118 2.58 6.91 -20.58
C SER A 118 3.38 7.21 -19.31
N PHE A 119 4.48 7.94 -19.45
CA PHE A 119 5.28 8.39 -18.30
C PHE A 119 4.45 9.27 -17.36
N LYS A 120 3.75 10.29 -17.89
CA LYS A 120 2.91 11.17 -17.08
C LYS A 120 1.84 10.38 -16.32
N LYS A 121 1.16 9.43 -16.97
CA LYS A 121 0.16 8.58 -16.31
C LYS A 121 0.74 7.78 -15.15
N GLU A 122 1.93 7.21 -15.33
CA GLU A 122 2.57 6.40 -14.30
C GLU A 122 3.03 7.26 -13.11
N ALA A 123 3.72 8.37 -13.38
CA ALA A 123 4.15 9.29 -12.35
C ALA A 123 2.96 9.85 -11.54
N LEU A 124 1.84 10.19 -12.20
CA LEU A 124 0.63 10.66 -11.51
C LEU A 124 -0.03 9.58 -10.62
N LYS A 125 0.05 8.30 -10.98
CA LYS A 125 -0.41 7.22 -10.07
C LYS A 125 0.43 7.19 -8.81
N ILE A 126 1.75 7.31 -8.96
CA ILE A 126 2.67 7.32 -7.82
C ILE A 126 2.36 8.49 -6.90
N VAL A 127 2.22 9.71 -7.45
CA VAL A 127 1.86 10.92 -6.70
C VAL A 127 0.55 10.72 -5.93
N ARG A 128 -0.45 10.08 -6.55
CA ARG A 128 -1.72 9.78 -5.88
C ARG A 128 -1.54 8.80 -4.72
N ASP A 129 -0.66 7.83 -4.85
CA ASP A 129 -0.43 6.79 -3.84
C ASP A 129 0.31 7.35 -2.61
N VAL A 130 1.38 8.12 -2.82
CA VAL A 130 2.18 8.71 -1.73
C VAL A 130 1.68 10.08 -1.23
N SER A 131 0.78 10.72 -1.97
CA SER A 131 0.30 12.11 -1.83
C SER A 131 1.27 13.20 -2.29
N VAL A 132 0.71 14.31 -2.80
CA VAL A 132 1.46 15.53 -3.20
C VAL A 132 2.29 16.09 -2.05
N ARG A 133 1.77 16.04 -0.81
CA ARG A 133 2.48 16.55 0.37
C ARG A 133 3.82 15.85 0.60
N GLU A 134 3.89 14.53 0.39
CA GLU A 134 5.16 13.79 0.53
C GLU A 134 6.11 14.07 -0.64
N ILE A 135 5.61 14.32 -1.85
CA ILE A 135 6.45 14.78 -2.99
C ILE A 135 7.15 16.09 -2.63
N GLU A 136 6.39 17.07 -2.13
CA GLU A 136 6.90 18.40 -1.76
C GLU A 136 7.87 18.31 -0.58
N LYS A 137 7.48 17.60 0.48
CA LYS A 137 8.29 17.43 1.70
C LYS A 137 9.66 16.79 1.42
N ARG A 138 9.73 15.88 0.44
CA ARG A 138 10.97 15.15 0.08
C ARG A 138 11.63 15.67 -1.19
N GLU A 139 11.24 16.87 -1.62
CA GLU A 139 11.82 17.64 -2.71
C GLU A 139 11.96 16.85 -4.03
N VAL A 140 10.94 16.04 -4.35
CA VAL A 140 10.93 15.27 -5.60
C VAL A 140 10.44 16.16 -6.73
N ILE A 141 11.35 16.47 -7.66
CA ILE A 141 11.07 17.33 -8.82
C ILE A 141 10.45 16.49 -9.93
N LEU A 142 9.26 16.86 -10.38
CA LEU A 142 8.64 16.30 -11.58
C LEU A 142 8.86 17.22 -12.78
N PRO A 143 9.11 16.68 -13.99
CA PRO A 143 9.32 17.47 -15.21
C PRO A 143 8.00 18.03 -15.81
N PHE A 144 6.92 18.05 -15.02
CA PHE A 144 5.61 18.57 -15.41
C PHE A 144 4.84 19.04 -14.18
N THR A 145 3.89 19.97 -14.37
CA THR A 145 3.05 20.50 -13.30
C THR A 145 2.01 19.47 -12.84
N ILE A 146 1.81 19.37 -11.53
CA ILE A 146 0.76 18.59 -10.89
C ILE A 146 -0.41 19.54 -10.61
N GLU A 147 -1.61 19.21 -11.07
CA GLU A 147 -2.82 19.93 -10.64
C GLU A 147 -3.27 19.42 -9.26
N ASN A 148 -3.54 20.33 -8.32
CA ASN A 148 -3.87 20.03 -6.91
C ASN A 148 -5.16 19.19 -6.70
N ASN A 149 -5.87 18.80 -7.75
CA ASN A 149 -7.12 18.04 -7.69
C ASN A 149 -6.95 16.51 -7.61
N LEU A 150 -5.72 15.99 -7.55
CA LEU A 150 -5.46 14.55 -7.60
C LEU A 150 -5.78 13.79 -6.29
N VAL A 151 -6.09 14.51 -5.20
CA VAL A 151 -6.55 13.93 -3.94
C VAL A 151 -7.82 14.63 -3.45
N ILE A 152 -8.90 14.58 -4.24
CA ILE A 152 -10.23 14.62 -3.64
C ILE A 152 -10.55 13.19 -3.21
N MET A 153 -9.99 12.80 -2.08
CA MET A 153 -10.60 11.73 -1.30
C MET A 153 -12.02 12.19 -0.96
N ASP A 154 -12.99 11.44 -1.46
CA ASP A 154 -14.42 11.61 -1.26
C ASP A 154 -14.69 11.72 0.25
N LYS A 155 -14.59 12.94 0.82
CA LYS A 155 -15.18 13.31 2.09
C LYS A 155 -16.69 13.37 1.85
N ARG A 156 -17.30 12.21 1.61
CA ARG A 156 -18.70 12.02 1.96
C ARG A 156 -18.74 12.10 3.48
N ARG A 157 -18.89 13.33 3.96
CA ARG A 157 -19.59 13.60 5.21
C ARG A 157 -20.96 12.95 5.03
N TYR A 158 -21.13 11.76 5.57
CA TYR A 158 -22.47 11.31 5.91
C TYR A 158 -22.99 12.31 6.96
N ALA A 159 -24.22 12.75 6.71
CA ALA A 159 -24.97 13.74 7.47
C ALA A 159 -25.00 13.44 8.97
#